data_AF-W6LBL7-F1
#
_entry.id   AF-W6LBL7-F1
#
_cell.length_a   1.000
_cell.length_b   1.000
_cell.length_c   1.000
_cell.angle_alpha   90.00
_cell.angle_beta   90.00
_cell.angle_gamma   90.00
#
_symmetry.space_group_name_H-M   'P 1'
#
loop_
_entity.id
_entity.type
_entity.pdbx_description
1 polymer ?
#
loop_
_entity_poly.entity_id
_entity_poly.type
_entity_poly.pdbx_seq_one_letter_code
_entity_poly.pdbx_strand_id
1 'polypeptide(L)'
;MNATALQAFAAKRIRAIAIVGRRGVAHSAFTIAEFRELARFQPERVKVSVEAFDLAAALQAPGIANPRAHKRLMELVHSFSISPAQHDAERRAIETDPEGRPFPTAASPETSLTLPATAAAESCAVRFHYHLKPVRILATPDGHVRGVLFERTEPDDRADSPAKSRYCVLPCDLVVGSVGYLADPLPGMPLDAKSGAIAHQNGRVVGHPRVYVSGWAKNGAKGVILHAIPDAAEVAAAIHHDLAAKRLPTEASHDDNADSNNPNTTTMLGKYGLIDDFVERGLEPVSIAGVERILHVEQERGVDLGKAAEKIDTVRDMLDLALGGEVGRRTNDRVRGIAPARPEPLMYLRELLDNKTDLAPLAKTLAKEVPGRMAERPHPGHPSPAQ
;
A
#
# COMPACT_ATOMS: atom_id res chain seq x y z
N MET A 1 10.53 1.06 2.77
CA MET A 1 10.19 1.98 3.89
C MET A 1 11.25 3.06 3.96
N ASN A 2 10.91 4.33 4.22
CA ASN A 2 11.91 5.42 4.34
C ASN A 2 12.81 5.21 5.57
N ALA A 3 14.08 5.63 5.49
CA ALA A 3 15.08 5.48 6.55
C ALA A 3 14.66 6.05 7.92
N THR A 4 14.01 7.22 7.94
CA THR A 4 13.52 7.86 9.18
C THR A 4 12.53 6.97 9.93
N ALA A 5 11.60 6.33 9.19
CA ALA A 5 10.66 5.40 9.78
C ALA A 5 11.36 4.13 10.31
N LEU A 6 12.34 3.60 9.58
CA LEU A 6 13.15 2.45 10.03
C LEU A 6 13.91 2.75 11.32
N GLN A 7 14.52 3.94 11.43
CA GLN A 7 15.19 4.38 12.66
C GLN A 7 14.22 4.48 13.83
N ALA A 8 13.03 5.07 13.60
CA ALA A 8 11.99 5.15 14.63
C ALA A 8 11.54 3.76 15.11
N PHE A 9 11.30 2.82 14.19
CA PHE A 9 10.93 1.44 14.53
C PHE A 9 12.08 0.66 15.19
N ALA A 10 13.34 0.92 14.81
CA ALA A 10 14.49 0.31 15.46
C ALA A 10 14.66 0.81 16.91
N ALA A 11 14.41 2.10 17.14
CA ALA A 11 14.47 2.71 18.47
C ALA A 11 13.28 2.35 19.37
N LYS A 12 12.09 2.14 18.78
CA LYS A 12 10.84 1.87 19.51
C LYS A 12 10.40 0.43 19.30
N ARG A 13 10.56 -0.42 20.32
CA ARG A 13 10.18 -1.83 20.27
C ARG A 13 8.68 -2.02 20.51
N ILE A 14 7.90 -2.13 19.43
CA ILE A 14 6.50 -2.57 19.50
C ILE A 14 6.47 -4.04 19.90
N ARG A 15 5.84 -4.35 21.04
CA ARG A 15 5.71 -5.73 21.56
C ARG A 15 4.31 -6.31 21.36
N ALA A 16 3.31 -5.46 21.15
CA ALA A 16 1.94 -5.89 20.97
C ALA A 16 1.21 -4.96 19.99
N ILE A 17 0.41 -5.55 19.11
CA ILE A 17 -0.47 -4.86 18.18
C ILE A 17 -1.88 -5.43 18.38
N ALA A 18 -2.84 -4.56 18.70
CA ALA A 18 -4.25 -4.90 18.75
C ALA A 18 -4.95 -4.38 17.48
N ILE A 19 -5.46 -5.29 16.66
CA ILE A 19 -6.29 -4.97 15.50
C ILE A 19 -7.74 -5.10 15.95
N VAL A 20 -8.48 -3.99 15.93
CA VAL A 20 -9.81 -3.92 16.55
C VAL A 20 -10.88 -3.66 15.49
N GLY A 21 -11.83 -4.59 15.37
CA GLY A 21 -13.01 -4.50 14.52
C GLY A 21 -14.27 -4.15 15.32
N ARG A 22 -15.06 -3.19 14.82
CA ARG A 22 -16.36 -2.85 15.43
C ARG A 22 -17.47 -3.87 15.19
N ARG A 23 -17.28 -4.78 14.24
CA ARG A 23 -18.21 -5.86 13.85
C ARG A 23 -17.49 -7.19 14.08
N GLY A 24 -18.21 -8.30 13.94
CA GLY A 24 -17.61 -9.64 13.99
C GLY A 24 -16.65 -9.95 12.86
N VAL A 25 -15.87 -11.02 13.05
CA VAL A 25 -14.82 -11.48 12.13
C VAL A 25 -15.31 -11.72 10.70
N ALA A 26 -16.57 -12.13 10.53
CA ALA A 26 -17.19 -12.36 9.22
C ALA A 26 -17.29 -11.09 8.36
N HIS A 27 -17.16 -9.91 8.98
CA HIS A 27 -17.20 -8.62 8.29
C HIS A 27 -15.81 -8.00 8.05
N SER A 28 -14.76 -8.80 8.22
CA SER A 28 -13.38 -8.40 7.97
C SER A 28 -13.17 -8.01 6.50
N ALA A 29 -12.46 -6.90 6.28
CA ALA A 29 -12.20 -6.36 4.94
C ALA A 29 -10.87 -6.84 4.34
N PHE A 30 -10.01 -7.48 5.13
CA PHE A 30 -8.75 -8.05 4.64
C PHE A 30 -8.99 -9.30 3.80
N THR A 31 -8.07 -9.55 2.89
CA THR A 31 -8.07 -10.71 2.00
C THR A 31 -7.30 -11.88 2.60
N ILE A 32 -7.50 -13.06 2.01
CA ILE A 32 -6.78 -14.27 2.41
C ILE A 32 -5.26 -14.18 2.18
N ALA A 33 -4.82 -13.41 1.18
CA ALA A 33 -3.40 -13.23 0.90
C ALA A 33 -2.71 -12.46 2.03
N GLU A 34 -3.29 -11.31 2.40
CA GLU A 34 -2.77 -10.43 3.46
C GLU A 34 -2.75 -11.14 4.83
N PHE A 35 -3.85 -11.82 5.20
CA PHE A 35 -3.89 -12.55 6.46
C PHE A 35 -2.87 -13.70 6.50
N ARG A 36 -2.73 -14.46 5.39
CA ARG A 36 -1.74 -15.55 5.30
C ARG A 36 -0.32 -15.04 5.42
N GLU A 37 0.00 -13.92 4.80
CA GLU A 37 1.33 -13.30 4.88
C GLU A 37 1.64 -12.88 6.31
N LEU A 38 0.72 -12.16 6.96
CA LEU A 38 0.84 -11.78 8.37
C LEU A 38 1.03 -13.00 9.28
N ALA A 39 0.21 -14.03 9.09
CA ALA A 39 0.23 -15.25 9.90
C ALA A 39 1.53 -16.06 9.76
N ARG A 40 2.25 -15.91 8.64
CA ARG A 40 3.52 -16.60 8.35
C ARG A 40 4.73 -15.70 8.50
N PHE A 41 4.54 -14.43 8.87
CA PHE A 41 5.63 -13.48 8.97
C PHE A 41 6.47 -13.76 10.22
N GLN A 42 7.70 -14.24 10.03
CA GLN A 42 8.66 -14.52 11.12
C GLN A 42 8.01 -15.27 12.30
N PRO A 43 7.51 -16.51 12.11
CA PRO A 43 6.67 -17.22 13.08
C PRO A 43 7.33 -17.43 14.45
N GLU A 44 8.66 -17.40 14.51
CA GLU A 44 9.47 -17.43 15.73
C GLU A 44 9.43 -16.11 16.51
N ARG A 45 9.16 -14.98 15.86
CA ARG A 45 9.14 -13.63 16.46
C ARG A 45 7.75 -13.01 16.54
N VAL A 46 6.86 -13.28 15.59
CA VAL A 46 5.52 -12.69 15.56
C VAL A 46 4.47 -13.75 15.82
N LYS A 47 3.67 -13.54 16.86
CA LYS A 47 2.59 -14.44 17.26
C LYS A 47 1.25 -13.79 16.95
N VAL A 48 0.57 -14.32 15.93
CA VAL A 48 -0.77 -13.88 15.53
C VAL A 48 -1.81 -14.72 16.25
N SER A 49 -2.82 -14.08 16.82
CA SER A 49 -3.96 -14.74 17.46
C SER A 49 -5.25 -13.98 17.18
N VAL A 50 -6.34 -14.71 17.12
CA VAL A 50 -7.67 -14.20 16.85
C VAL A 50 -8.58 -14.59 18.00
N GLU A 51 -9.44 -13.68 18.47
CA GLU A 51 -10.46 -14.07 19.45
C GLU A 51 -11.36 -15.17 18.91
N ALA A 52 -11.68 -16.17 19.74
CA ALA A 52 -12.55 -17.30 19.37
C ALA A 52 -13.91 -16.82 18.83
N PHE A 53 -14.42 -17.47 17.80
CA PHE A 53 -15.70 -17.14 17.18
C PHE A 53 -16.40 -18.39 16.67
N ASP A 54 -17.70 -18.30 16.42
CA ASP A 54 -18.47 -19.36 15.78
C ASP A 54 -18.23 -19.34 14.27
N LEU A 55 -17.48 -20.33 13.77
CA LEU A 55 -17.21 -20.50 12.35
C LEU A 55 -18.49 -20.72 11.52
N ALA A 56 -19.46 -21.49 12.02
CA ALA A 56 -20.69 -21.78 11.29
C ALA A 56 -21.52 -20.51 11.11
N ALA A 57 -21.65 -19.71 12.17
CA ALA A 57 -22.31 -18.40 12.09
C ALA A 57 -21.55 -17.44 11.15
N ALA A 58 -20.21 -17.42 11.21
CA ALA A 58 -19.40 -16.55 10.36
C ALA A 58 -19.51 -16.89 8.86
N LEU A 59 -19.68 -18.17 8.52
CA LEU A 59 -19.89 -18.63 7.14
C LEU A 59 -21.27 -18.25 6.58
N GLN A 60 -22.26 -18.05 7.45
CA GLN A 60 -23.64 -17.70 7.09
C GLN A 60 -23.92 -16.19 7.13
N ALA A 61 -22.90 -15.37 7.38
CA ALA A 61 -23.07 -13.92 7.48
C ALA A 61 -23.70 -13.31 6.21
N PRO A 62 -24.65 -12.36 6.34
CA PRO A 62 -25.29 -11.74 5.19
C PRO A 62 -24.34 -10.75 4.48
N GLY A 63 -24.58 -10.53 3.18
CA GLY A 63 -23.89 -9.50 2.40
C GLY A 63 -22.49 -9.90 1.89
N ILE A 64 -22.19 -11.19 1.82
CA ILE A 64 -20.91 -11.71 1.31
C ILE A 64 -20.93 -11.77 -0.21
N ALA A 65 -20.08 -10.97 -0.86
CA ALA A 65 -19.99 -10.89 -2.32
C ALA A 65 -19.41 -12.17 -2.96
N ASN A 66 -18.44 -12.82 -2.33
CA ASN A 66 -17.80 -14.05 -2.84
C ASN A 66 -17.77 -15.14 -1.75
N PRO A 67 -18.80 -16.02 -1.71
CA PRO A 67 -18.93 -17.04 -0.67
C PRO A 67 -17.75 -18.02 -0.61
N ARG A 68 -17.17 -18.39 -1.76
CA ARG A 68 -16.03 -19.33 -1.80
C ARG A 68 -14.76 -18.71 -1.21
N ALA A 69 -14.46 -17.47 -1.56
CA ALA A 69 -13.32 -16.75 -1.01
C ALA A 69 -13.50 -16.48 0.49
N HIS A 70 -14.72 -16.11 0.90
CA HIS A 70 -15.09 -15.91 2.29
C HIS A 70 -14.92 -17.18 3.12
N LYS A 71 -15.42 -18.33 2.63
CA LYS A 71 -15.26 -19.62 3.29
C LYS A 71 -13.80 -19.95 3.59
N ARG A 72 -12.95 -19.86 2.56
CA ARG A 72 -11.50 -20.12 2.69
C ARG A 72 -10.81 -19.16 3.66
N LEU A 73 -11.25 -17.90 3.70
CA LEU A 73 -10.73 -16.91 4.65
C LEU A 73 -11.13 -17.27 6.08
N MET A 74 -12.41 -17.55 6.33
CA MET A 74 -12.91 -17.87 7.67
C MET A 74 -12.31 -19.16 8.23
N GLU A 75 -12.16 -20.20 7.40
CA GLU A 75 -11.46 -21.43 7.80
C GLU A 75 -10.01 -21.16 8.19
N LEU A 76 -9.29 -20.34 7.43
CA LEU A 76 -7.91 -19.95 7.76
C LEU A 76 -7.86 -19.11 9.04
N VAL A 77 -8.78 -18.17 9.24
CA VAL A 77 -8.82 -17.33 10.44
C VAL A 77 -9.18 -18.15 11.68
N HIS A 78 -10.08 -19.14 11.54
CA HIS A 78 -10.48 -20.07 12.60
C HIS A 78 -9.29 -20.85 13.16
N SER A 79 -8.34 -21.29 12.32
CA SER A 79 -7.14 -22.00 12.77
C SER A 79 -6.23 -21.17 13.69
N PHE A 80 -6.40 -19.84 13.75
CA PHE A 80 -5.68 -18.93 14.66
C PHE A 80 -6.53 -18.48 15.86
N SER A 81 -7.76 -18.99 15.97
CA SER A 81 -8.69 -18.71 17.06
C SER A 81 -8.81 -19.86 18.07
N ILE A 82 -8.32 -21.04 17.68
CA ILE A 82 -8.35 -22.28 18.47
C ILE A 82 -6.94 -22.76 18.80
N SER A 83 -6.82 -23.61 19.82
CA SER A 83 -5.55 -24.24 20.18
C SER A 83 -5.11 -25.27 19.12
N PRO A 84 -3.81 -25.58 19.00
CA PRO A 84 -3.32 -26.63 18.09
C PRO A 84 -4.00 -27.98 18.29
N ALA A 85 -4.27 -28.36 19.54
CA ALA A 85 -4.96 -29.61 19.87
C ALA A 85 -6.41 -29.65 19.35
N GLN A 86 -7.13 -28.53 19.47
CA GLN A 86 -8.48 -28.40 18.91
C GLN A 86 -8.46 -28.45 17.38
N HIS A 87 -7.49 -27.77 16.75
CA HIS A 87 -7.34 -27.76 15.30
C HIS A 87 -7.06 -29.16 14.74
N ASP A 88 -6.18 -29.93 15.38
CA ASP A 88 -5.89 -31.30 14.95
C ASP A 88 -7.08 -32.24 15.19
N ALA A 89 -7.86 -32.04 16.26
CA ALA A 89 -9.11 -32.78 16.48
C ALA A 89 -10.16 -32.47 15.40
N GLU A 90 -10.34 -31.19 15.05
CA GLU A 90 -11.26 -30.77 13.97
C GLU A 90 -10.82 -31.31 12.61
N ARG A 91 -9.53 -31.24 12.26
CA ARG A 91 -9.02 -31.83 11.02
C ARG A 91 -9.23 -33.34 10.96
N ARG A 92 -8.91 -34.07 12.03
CA ARG A 92 -9.17 -35.51 12.11
C ARG A 92 -10.65 -35.81 11.88
N ALA A 93 -11.56 -35.08 12.52
CA ALA A 93 -12.99 -35.26 12.34
C ALA A 93 -13.47 -35.03 10.89
N ILE A 94 -12.83 -34.11 10.15
CA ILE A 94 -13.12 -33.87 8.72
C ILE A 94 -12.51 -34.95 7.83
N GLU A 95 -11.33 -35.47 8.20
CA GLU A 95 -10.55 -36.44 7.44
C GLU A 95 -10.94 -37.89 7.73
N THR A 96 -11.83 -38.16 8.68
CA THR A 96 -12.31 -39.50 9.05
C THR A 96 -13.80 -39.71 8.77
N ASP A 97 -14.18 -40.95 8.48
CA ASP A 97 -15.58 -41.38 8.44
C ASP A 97 -16.23 -41.36 9.84
N PRO A 98 -17.56 -41.57 9.96
CA PRO A 98 -18.26 -41.60 11.25
C PRO A 98 -17.74 -42.67 12.23
N GLU A 99 -17.03 -43.69 11.72
CA GLU A 99 -16.38 -44.74 12.49
C GLU A 99 -14.89 -44.43 12.80
N GLY A 100 -14.41 -43.23 12.46
CA GLY A 100 -13.05 -42.75 12.75
C GLY A 100 -11.98 -43.23 11.78
N ARG A 101 -12.34 -43.78 10.61
CA ARG A 101 -11.37 -44.28 9.61
C ARG A 101 -11.00 -43.17 8.64
N PRO A 102 -9.70 -42.93 8.39
CA PRO A 102 -9.27 -41.85 7.50
C PRO A 102 -9.68 -42.09 6.04
N PHE A 103 -10.12 -41.03 5.35
CA PHE A 103 -10.43 -41.09 3.93
C PHE A 103 -9.15 -41.35 3.09
N PRO A 104 -9.25 -41.99 1.90
CA PRO A 104 -8.09 -42.47 1.13
C PRO A 104 -7.04 -41.42 0.73
N THR A 105 -7.35 -40.13 0.82
CA THR A 105 -6.46 -39.00 0.47
C THR A 105 -5.76 -38.38 1.70
N ALA A 106 -6.10 -38.80 2.92
CA ALA A 106 -5.57 -38.22 4.16
C ALA A 106 -4.12 -38.64 4.50
N ALA A 107 -3.54 -39.58 3.74
CA ALA A 107 -2.13 -39.93 3.87
C ALA A 107 -1.24 -38.88 3.15
N SER A 108 -1.00 -37.73 3.78
CA SER A 108 0.11 -36.84 3.45
C SER A 108 1.23 -37.00 4.49
N PRO A 109 2.51 -37.02 4.08
CA PRO A 109 3.61 -37.35 4.96
C PRO A 109 3.80 -36.29 6.05
N GLU A 110 3.80 -36.74 7.31
CA GLU A 110 4.20 -35.94 8.46
C GLU A 110 5.64 -35.44 8.25
N THR A 111 5.77 -34.21 7.76
CA THR A 111 7.06 -33.52 7.73
C THR A 111 7.08 -32.55 8.89
N SER A 112 7.28 -33.08 10.11
CA SER A 112 7.61 -32.24 11.26
C SER A 112 9.09 -31.87 11.15
N LEU A 113 9.37 -30.70 10.58
CA LEU A 113 10.68 -30.08 10.70
C LEU A 113 10.71 -29.34 12.04
N THR A 114 11.17 -30.04 13.08
CA THR A 114 11.55 -29.43 14.35
C THR A 114 12.83 -28.63 14.14
N LEU A 115 12.70 -27.32 13.91
CA LEU A 115 13.84 -26.42 13.95
C LEU A 115 14.26 -26.19 15.41
N PRO A 116 15.57 -26.22 15.70
CA PRO A 116 16.06 -26.02 17.06
C PRO A 116 15.66 -24.63 17.57
N ALA A 117 15.20 -24.58 18.83
CA ALA A 117 14.85 -23.35 19.51
C ALA A 117 16.08 -22.44 19.59
N THR A 118 16.10 -21.42 18.72
CA THR A 118 17.04 -20.31 18.82
C THR A 118 16.65 -19.46 20.02
N ALA A 119 17.66 -18.97 20.74
CA ALA A 119 17.52 -18.16 21.95
C ALA A 119 16.41 -17.11 21.81
N ALA A 120 15.56 -16.99 22.83
CA ALA A 120 14.32 -16.22 22.82
C ALA A 120 14.53 -14.75 22.40
N ALA A 121 14.42 -14.49 21.10
CA ALA A 121 14.26 -13.15 20.58
C ALA A 121 12.92 -12.60 21.10
N GLU A 122 12.91 -11.34 21.56
CA GLU A 122 11.69 -10.67 22.02
C GLU A 122 10.60 -10.80 20.95
N SER A 123 9.47 -11.40 21.32
CA SER A 123 8.36 -11.68 20.41
C SER A 123 7.34 -10.52 20.40
N CYS A 124 6.74 -10.27 19.25
CA CYS A 124 5.63 -9.33 19.07
C CYS A 124 4.31 -10.10 18.95
N ALA A 125 3.31 -9.74 19.75
CA ALA A 125 1.99 -10.34 19.69
C ALA A 125 1.04 -9.49 18.84
N VAL A 126 0.39 -10.08 17.83
CA VAL A 126 -0.69 -9.45 17.06
C VAL A 126 -2.00 -10.11 17.46
N ARG A 127 -2.94 -9.33 17.98
CA ARG A 127 -4.24 -9.82 18.46
C ARG A 127 -5.37 -9.15 17.71
N PHE A 128 -6.29 -9.96 17.18
CA PHE A 128 -7.52 -9.47 16.56
C PHE A 128 -8.64 -9.50 17.58
N HIS A 129 -9.22 -8.33 17.83
CA HIS A 129 -10.38 -8.13 18.71
C HIS A 129 -11.59 -7.71 17.86
N TYR A 130 -12.76 -8.26 18.14
CA TYR A 130 -13.99 -7.95 17.39
C TYR A 130 -15.11 -7.48 18.31
N HIS A 131 -16.17 -6.93 17.70
CA HIS A 131 -17.33 -6.40 18.40
C HIS A 131 -16.98 -5.26 19.39
N LEU A 132 -15.97 -4.46 19.07
CA LEU A 132 -15.51 -3.35 19.91
C LEU A 132 -15.64 -2.03 19.16
N LYS A 133 -16.58 -1.18 19.59
CA LYS A 133 -16.76 0.18 19.07
C LYS A 133 -15.95 1.17 19.92
N PRO A 134 -15.02 1.94 19.34
CA PRO A 134 -14.25 2.92 20.11
C PRO A 134 -15.16 4.03 20.63
N VAL A 135 -15.03 4.36 21.91
CA VAL A 135 -15.80 5.41 22.59
C VAL A 135 -14.91 6.61 22.90
N ARG A 136 -13.72 6.36 23.47
CA ARG A 136 -12.82 7.43 23.92
C ARG A 136 -11.37 6.97 23.97
N ILE A 137 -10.45 7.81 23.47
CA ILE A 137 -9.02 7.66 23.70
C ILE A 137 -8.71 8.19 25.10
N LEU A 138 -8.08 7.37 25.92
CA LEU A 138 -7.67 7.70 27.28
C LEU A 138 -6.27 8.31 27.23
N ALA A 139 -6.06 9.38 28.01
CA ALA A 139 -4.78 10.07 28.10
C ALA A 139 -4.14 9.96 29.49
N THR A 140 -2.81 10.01 29.56
CA THR A 140 -2.04 10.30 30.78
C THR A 140 -2.26 11.76 31.21
N PRO A 141 -1.88 12.14 32.44
CA PRO A 141 -1.90 13.54 32.87
C PRO A 141 -1.14 14.48 31.93
N ASP A 142 -0.08 13.99 31.29
CA ASP A 142 0.75 14.75 30.34
C ASP A 142 0.20 14.78 28.91
N GLY A 143 -0.99 14.22 28.67
CA GLY A 143 -1.67 14.25 27.37
C GLY A 143 -1.28 13.15 26.38
N HIS A 144 -0.52 12.13 26.80
CA HIS A 144 -0.16 10.99 25.94
C HIS A 144 -1.22 9.89 25.97
N VAL A 145 -1.36 9.14 24.89
CA VAL A 145 -2.27 7.99 24.84
C VAL A 145 -1.86 6.93 25.88
N ARG A 146 -2.83 6.38 26.61
CA ARG A 146 -2.63 5.24 27.54
C ARG A 146 -3.59 4.07 27.31
N GLY A 147 -4.54 4.23 26.39
CA GLY A 147 -5.51 3.19 26.05
C GLY A 147 -6.73 3.73 25.34
N VAL A 148 -7.62 2.83 24.96
CA VAL A 148 -8.89 3.16 24.34
C VAL A 148 -10.02 2.46 25.09
N LEU A 149 -11.05 3.23 25.44
CA LEU A 149 -12.32 2.73 25.94
C LEU A 149 -13.17 2.28 24.76
N PHE A 150 -13.62 1.03 24.80
CA PHE A 150 -14.52 0.44 23.83
C PHE A 150 -15.86 0.08 24.47
N GLU A 151 -16.92 0.19 23.69
CA GLU A 151 -18.23 -0.39 23.95
C GLU A 151 -18.33 -1.72 23.19
N ARG A 152 -18.80 -2.77 23.87
CA ARG A 152 -19.08 -4.07 23.25
C ARG A 152 -20.36 -3.97 22.41
N THR A 153 -20.29 -4.34 21.14
CA THR A 153 -21.44 -4.28 20.21
C THR A 153 -22.30 -5.54 20.25
N GLU A 154 -21.79 -6.63 20.83
CA GLU A 154 -22.54 -7.84 21.14
C GLU A 154 -22.29 -8.25 22.61
N PRO A 155 -23.27 -8.87 23.29
CA PRO A 155 -23.05 -9.49 24.59
C PRO A 155 -21.98 -10.58 24.49
N ASP A 156 -21.08 -10.69 25.47
CA ASP A 156 -20.12 -11.79 25.56
C ASP A 156 -20.87 -13.02 26.14
N ASP A 157 -21.33 -13.92 25.27
CA ASP A 157 -22.06 -15.14 25.67
C ASP A 157 -21.11 -16.27 26.13
N ARG A 158 -19.81 -16.02 26.27
CA ARG A 158 -18.84 -17.01 26.77
C ARG A 158 -19.07 -17.30 28.25
N ALA A 159 -19.35 -18.57 28.55
CA ALA A 159 -19.81 -19.07 29.85
C ALA A 159 -18.88 -18.79 31.05
N ASP A 160 -17.58 -18.49 30.84
CA ASP A 160 -16.58 -18.30 31.89
C ASP A 160 -15.90 -16.91 31.90
N SER A 161 -16.47 -15.90 31.23
CA SER A 161 -15.91 -14.55 31.23
C SER A 161 -16.42 -13.74 32.45
N PRO A 162 -15.58 -13.33 33.43
CA PRO A 162 -16.00 -12.44 34.53
C PRO A 162 -16.41 -11.02 34.08
N ALA A 163 -16.48 -10.76 32.76
CA ALA A 163 -16.65 -9.45 32.16
C ALA A 163 -17.99 -9.29 31.40
N LYS A 164 -19.12 -9.32 32.13
CA LYS A 164 -20.44 -8.84 31.65
C LYS A 164 -20.52 -7.32 31.44
N SER A 165 -19.39 -6.61 31.52
CA SER A 165 -19.34 -5.15 31.39
C SER A 165 -19.54 -4.76 29.92
N ARG A 166 -20.52 -3.89 29.68
CA ARG A 166 -20.78 -3.22 28.38
C ARG A 166 -19.53 -2.50 27.83
N TYR A 167 -18.61 -2.12 28.69
CA TYR A 167 -17.39 -1.40 28.32
C TYR A 167 -16.13 -2.18 28.70
N CYS A 168 -15.09 -2.08 27.87
CA CYS A 168 -13.75 -2.57 28.17
C CYS A 168 -12.69 -1.53 27.78
N VAL A 169 -11.53 -1.60 28.40
CA VAL A 169 -10.38 -0.75 28.08
C VAL A 169 -9.28 -1.64 27.53
N LEU A 170 -8.73 -1.26 26.37
CA LEU A 170 -7.47 -1.83 25.88
C LEU A 170 -6.35 -0.83 26.14
N PRO A 171 -5.39 -1.13 27.03
CA PRO A 171 -4.21 -0.29 27.23
C PRO A 171 -3.35 -0.27 25.97
N CYS A 172 -2.89 0.92 25.57
CA CYS A 172 -1.98 1.11 24.45
C CYS A 172 -1.32 2.49 24.51
N ASP A 173 -0.17 2.63 23.85
CA ASP A 173 0.58 3.89 23.79
C ASP A 173 0.43 4.60 22.43
N LEU A 174 -0.16 3.92 21.44
CA LEU A 174 -0.36 4.39 20.08
C LEU A 174 -1.71 3.91 19.55
N VAL A 175 -2.45 4.79 18.88
CA VAL A 175 -3.69 4.49 18.18
C VAL A 175 -3.54 4.93 16.72
N VAL A 176 -3.79 4.02 15.79
CA VAL A 176 -3.78 4.30 14.35
C VAL A 176 -5.18 4.03 13.81
N GLY A 177 -5.84 5.06 13.31
CA GLY A 177 -7.15 4.93 12.66
C GLY A 177 -7.01 4.37 11.25
N SER A 178 -7.46 3.13 11.03
CA SER A 178 -7.54 2.51 9.69
C SER A 178 -9.01 2.15 9.38
N VAL A 179 -9.84 3.19 9.23
CA VAL A 179 -11.31 3.06 9.10
C VAL A 179 -11.84 3.53 7.73
N GLY A 180 -10.94 3.66 6.76
CA GLY A 180 -11.22 4.17 5.42
C GLY A 180 -10.72 5.60 5.21
N TYR A 181 -10.79 6.05 3.97
CA TYR A 181 -10.42 7.40 3.55
C TYR A 181 -11.67 8.14 3.05
N LEU A 182 -11.64 9.47 3.19
CA LEU A 182 -12.62 10.38 2.61
C LEU A 182 -11.86 11.39 1.75
N ALA A 183 -12.41 11.75 0.59
CA ALA A 183 -11.82 12.78 -0.24
C ALA A 183 -11.99 14.16 0.41
N ASP A 184 -10.97 15.00 0.27
CA ASP A 184 -11.09 16.42 0.62
C ASP A 184 -12.03 17.12 -0.38
N PRO A 185 -12.88 18.06 0.08
CA PRO A 185 -13.78 18.79 -0.80
C PRO A 185 -13.00 19.65 -1.78
N LEU A 186 -13.21 19.42 -3.08
CA LEU A 186 -12.73 20.30 -4.13
C LEU A 186 -13.70 21.49 -4.28
N PRO A 187 -13.22 22.74 -4.21
CA PRO A 187 -14.08 23.91 -4.34
C PRO A 187 -14.96 23.87 -5.59
N GLY A 188 -16.26 24.06 -5.40
CA GLY A 188 -17.25 24.06 -6.47
C GLY A 188 -17.66 22.68 -6.99
N MET A 189 -17.10 21.56 -6.50
CA MET A 189 -17.51 20.21 -6.92
C MET A 189 -18.58 19.62 -6.00
N PRO A 190 -19.56 18.86 -6.53
CA PRO A 190 -20.64 18.29 -5.74
C PRO A 190 -20.20 17.01 -5.00
N LEU A 191 -19.42 17.14 -3.93
CA LEU A 191 -18.97 16.02 -3.11
C LEU A 191 -20.08 15.54 -2.16
N ASP A 192 -20.42 14.25 -2.19
CA ASP A 192 -21.25 13.63 -1.16
C ASP A 192 -20.42 13.36 0.10
N ALA A 193 -20.72 14.09 1.18
CA ALA A 193 -19.99 13.97 2.45
C ALA A 193 -20.04 12.57 3.07
N LYS A 194 -21.06 11.76 2.74
CA LYS A 194 -21.21 10.41 3.31
C LYS A 194 -20.34 9.37 2.61
N SER A 195 -20.33 9.36 1.29
CA SER A 195 -19.55 8.39 0.50
C SER A 195 -18.14 8.88 0.17
N GLY A 196 -17.90 10.19 0.21
CA GLY A 196 -16.67 10.82 -0.28
C GLY A 196 -16.54 10.80 -1.81
N ALA A 197 -17.64 10.51 -2.52
CA ALA A 197 -17.68 10.48 -3.97
C ALA A 197 -18.26 11.78 -4.53
N ILE A 198 -17.77 12.21 -5.69
CA ILE A 198 -18.33 13.33 -6.44
C ILE A 198 -19.60 12.85 -7.13
N ALA A 199 -20.71 13.56 -6.93
CA ALA A 199 -21.99 13.23 -7.52
C ALA A 199 -21.91 13.19 -9.05
N HIS A 200 -22.28 12.06 -9.65
CA HIS A 200 -22.11 11.82 -11.09
C HIS A 200 -23.21 10.95 -11.69
N GLN A 201 -23.30 10.94 -13.03
CA GLN A 201 -24.08 9.99 -13.82
C GLN A 201 -23.17 9.34 -14.85
N ASN A 202 -22.87 8.04 -14.67
CA ASN A 202 -21.92 7.29 -15.52
C ASN A 202 -20.59 8.06 -15.72
N GLY A 203 -20.01 8.56 -14.63
CA GLY A 203 -18.77 9.35 -14.65
C GLY A 203 -18.91 10.83 -15.00
N ARG A 204 -20.07 11.32 -15.48
CA ARG A 204 -20.30 12.75 -15.75
C ARG A 204 -20.72 13.47 -14.48
N VAL A 205 -20.00 14.53 -14.09
CA VAL A 205 -20.30 15.25 -12.84
C VAL A 205 -21.62 16.01 -12.95
N VAL A 206 -22.49 15.85 -11.94
CA VAL A 206 -23.81 16.48 -11.90
C VAL A 206 -23.65 18.00 -11.79
N GLY A 207 -24.33 18.77 -12.64
CA GLY A 207 -24.26 20.24 -12.61
C GLY A 207 -22.99 20.84 -13.23
N HIS A 208 -22.03 20.01 -13.67
CA HIS A 208 -20.79 20.46 -14.29
C HIS A 208 -20.62 19.84 -15.68
N PRO A 209 -21.17 20.48 -16.73
CA PRO A 209 -20.97 20.02 -18.10
C PRO A 209 -19.47 19.91 -18.42
N ARG A 210 -19.10 18.84 -19.14
CA ARG A 210 -17.71 18.57 -19.59
C ARG A 210 -16.74 18.17 -18.48
N VAL A 211 -17.21 17.99 -17.24
CA VAL A 211 -16.40 17.49 -16.13
C VAL A 211 -16.74 16.02 -15.87
N TYR A 212 -15.70 15.20 -15.72
CA TYR A 212 -15.81 13.76 -15.50
C TYR A 212 -15.03 13.35 -14.25
N VAL A 213 -15.42 12.23 -13.65
CA VAL A 213 -14.78 11.67 -12.46
C VAL A 213 -14.57 10.16 -12.61
N SER A 214 -13.43 9.66 -12.15
CA SER A 214 -13.06 8.24 -12.12
C SER A 214 -12.36 7.86 -10.81
N GLY A 215 -12.15 6.56 -10.58
CA GLY A 215 -11.44 6.03 -9.43
C GLY A 215 -12.17 6.25 -8.11
N TRP A 216 -11.41 6.51 -7.04
CA TRP A 216 -11.99 6.74 -5.71
C TRP A 216 -12.80 8.03 -5.61
N ALA A 217 -12.51 9.03 -6.43
CA ALA A 217 -13.35 10.23 -6.50
C ALA A 217 -14.75 9.92 -7.06
N LYS A 218 -14.89 8.86 -7.88
CA LYS A 218 -16.18 8.38 -8.42
C LYS A 218 -16.87 7.41 -7.47
N ASN A 219 -16.14 6.45 -6.90
CA ASN A 219 -16.71 5.29 -6.19
C ASN A 219 -16.57 5.34 -4.66
N GLY A 220 -15.90 6.37 -4.12
CA GLY A 220 -15.40 6.39 -2.75
C GLY A 220 -14.15 5.50 -2.59
N ALA A 221 -13.48 5.61 -1.43
CA ALA A 221 -12.22 4.92 -1.15
C ALA A 221 -12.39 3.42 -0.88
N LYS A 222 -12.78 2.67 -1.93
CA LYS A 222 -13.05 1.23 -1.90
C LYS A 222 -12.44 0.53 -3.11
N GLY A 223 -12.11 -0.74 -2.92
CA GLY A 223 -11.56 -1.60 -3.97
C GLY A 223 -10.04 -1.49 -4.13
N VAL A 224 -9.45 -2.55 -4.69
CA VAL A 224 -8.03 -2.60 -5.07
C VAL A 224 -7.80 -1.96 -6.45
N ILE A 225 -6.54 -1.69 -6.80
CA ILE A 225 -6.11 -1.10 -8.09
C ILE A 225 -6.79 -1.74 -9.30
N LEU A 226 -6.99 -3.07 -9.28
CA LEU A 226 -7.64 -3.80 -10.36
C LEU A 226 -9.07 -3.33 -10.67
N HIS A 227 -9.81 -2.79 -9.70
CA HIS A 227 -11.17 -2.25 -9.91
C HIS A 227 -11.15 -0.87 -10.57
N ALA A 228 -10.05 -0.10 -10.42
CA ALA A 228 -9.94 1.23 -11.00
C ALA A 228 -9.78 1.20 -12.53
N ILE A 229 -9.27 0.10 -13.08
CA ILE A 229 -9.05 -0.07 -14.53
C ILE A 229 -10.37 -0.10 -15.33
N PRO A 230 -11.31 -1.02 -15.07
CA PRO A 230 -12.59 -1.04 -15.79
C PRO A 230 -13.41 0.23 -15.53
N ASP A 231 -13.34 0.76 -14.30
CA ASP A 231 -13.98 2.03 -13.95
C ASP A 231 -13.49 3.20 -14.83
N ALA A 232 -12.17 3.34 -14.99
CA ALA A 232 -11.60 4.35 -15.86
C ALA A 232 -11.98 4.15 -17.33
N ALA A 233 -12.06 2.90 -17.79
CA ALA A 233 -12.49 2.57 -19.15
C ALA A 233 -13.95 2.99 -19.42
N GLU A 234 -14.86 2.80 -18.46
CA GLU A 234 -16.25 3.27 -18.56
C GLU A 234 -16.32 4.79 -18.69
N VAL A 235 -15.51 5.52 -17.91
CA VAL A 235 -15.48 6.98 -17.95
C VAL A 235 -14.89 7.47 -19.28
N ALA A 236 -13.83 6.81 -19.78
CA ALA A 236 -13.28 7.10 -21.09
C ALA A 236 -14.32 6.88 -22.22
N ALA A 237 -15.10 5.81 -22.14
CA ALA A 237 -16.20 5.56 -23.08
C ALA A 237 -17.29 6.63 -22.99
N ALA A 238 -17.59 7.13 -21.78
CA ALA A 238 -18.51 8.24 -21.59
C ALA A 238 -18.01 9.54 -22.25
N ILE A 239 -16.73 9.86 -22.11
CA ILE A 239 -16.08 11.00 -22.76
C ILE A 239 -16.14 10.84 -24.28
N HIS A 240 -15.79 9.65 -24.80
CA HIS A 240 -15.82 9.37 -26.23
C HIS A 240 -17.23 9.51 -26.82
N HIS A 241 -18.25 9.02 -26.10
CA HIS A 241 -19.64 9.18 -26.50
C HIS A 241 -20.06 10.67 -26.55
N ASP A 242 -19.64 11.48 -25.57
CA ASP A 242 -19.98 12.91 -25.55
C ASP A 242 -19.27 13.68 -26.66
N LEU A 243 -18.04 13.28 -27.02
CA LEU A 243 -17.32 13.81 -28.18
C LEU A 243 -18.03 13.48 -29.49
N ALA A 244 -18.41 12.21 -29.70
CA ALA A 244 -19.14 11.76 -30.89
C ALA A 244 -20.51 12.45 -31.01
N ALA A 245 -21.16 12.70 -29.88
CA ALA A 245 -22.44 13.42 -29.81
C ALA A 245 -22.30 14.95 -29.90
N LYS A 246 -21.09 15.50 -30.11
CA LYS A 246 -20.80 16.94 -30.17
C LYS A 246 -21.26 17.72 -28.93
N ARG A 247 -21.26 17.07 -27.77
CA ARG A 247 -21.55 17.69 -26.45
C ARG A 247 -20.31 18.35 -25.83
N LEU A 248 -19.13 18.05 -26.38
CA LEU A 248 -17.88 18.68 -26.02
C LEU A 248 -17.48 19.66 -27.13
N PRO A 249 -17.04 20.89 -26.80
CA PRO A 249 -16.53 21.83 -27.79
C PRO A 249 -15.24 21.25 -28.40
N THR A 250 -15.20 21.22 -29.73
CA THR A 250 -14.02 20.79 -30.51
C THR A 250 -13.27 21.94 -31.14
N GLU A 251 -13.84 23.15 -31.12
CA GLU A 251 -13.21 24.37 -31.60
C GLU A 251 -12.99 25.34 -30.44
N ALA A 252 -12.03 26.26 -30.61
CA ALA A 252 -11.88 27.38 -29.69
C ALA A 252 -13.20 28.17 -29.68
N SER A 253 -13.83 28.32 -28.52
CA SER A 253 -14.82 29.38 -28.36
C SER A 253 -14.05 30.70 -28.48
N HIS A 254 -14.13 31.35 -29.65
CA HIS A 254 -13.73 32.75 -29.75
C HIS A 254 -14.65 33.52 -28.81
N ASP A 255 -14.09 34.01 -27.71
CA ASP A 255 -14.74 35.07 -26.96
C ASP A 255 -14.68 36.30 -27.86
N ASP A 256 -15.81 36.71 -28.44
CA ASP A 256 -15.91 37.93 -29.26
C ASP A 256 -15.56 39.20 -28.44
N ASN A 257 -15.39 39.06 -27.12
CA ASN A 257 -14.96 40.08 -26.17
C ASN A 257 -13.49 39.93 -25.71
N ALA A 258 -12.74 38.94 -26.18
CA ALA A 258 -11.31 38.86 -25.92
C ALA A 258 -10.62 39.98 -26.73
N ASP A 259 -10.07 40.96 -26.02
CA ASP A 259 -9.34 42.08 -26.63
C ASP A 259 -8.15 41.52 -27.42
N SER A 260 -8.32 41.41 -28.74
CA SER A 260 -7.32 40.86 -29.66
C SER A 260 -6.03 41.70 -29.71
N ASN A 261 -6.03 42.86 -29.04
CA ASN A 261 -4.88 43.72 -28.84
C ASN A 261 -4.14 43.50 -27.50
N ASN A 262 -4.58 42.59 -26.62
CA ASN A 262 -3.82 42.24 -25.42
C ASN A 262 -2.72 41.23 -25.76
N PRO A 263 -1.43 41.60 -25.76
CA PRO A 263 -0.34 40.71 -26.13
C PRO A 263 -0.10 39.55 -25.14
N ASN A 264 -0.80 39.55 -24.00
CA ASN A 264 -0.71 38.51 -22.96
C ASN A 264 -1.83 37.46 -23.02
N THR A 265 -2.68 37.44 -24.06
CA THR A 265 -3.75 36.43 -24.16
C THR A 265 -3.36 35.35 -25.18
N THR A 266 -2.96 34.17 -24.70
CA THR A 266 -2.67 33.02 -25.56
C THR A 266 -3.92 32.55 -26.31
N THR A 267 -3.82 32.45 -27.63
CA THR A 267 -4.84 31.83 -28.50
C THR A 267 -4.70 30.30 -28.53
N MET A 268 -3.73 29.74 -27.81
CA MET A 268 -3.45 28.31 -27.82
C MET A 268 -4.41 27.52 -26.92
N LEU A 269 -4.77 26.31 -27.34
CA LEU A 269 -5.66 25.42 -26.60
C LEU A 269 -4.87 24.34 -25.81
N GLY A 270 -5.58 23.65 -24.92
CA GLY A 270 -5.03 22.52 -24.17
C GLY A 270 -3.86 22.94 -23.28
N LYS A 271 -2.79 22.14 -23.25
CA LYS A 271 -1.64 22.38 -22.34
C LYS A 271 -0.94 23.73 -22.58
N TYR A 272 -0.97 24.25 -23.81
CA TYR A 272 -0.31 25.51 -24.14
C TYR A 272 -1.17 26.72 -23.73
N GLY A 273 -2.50 26.56 -23.72
CA GLY A 273 -3.42 27.57 -23.19
C GLY A 273 -3.35 27.74 -21.67
N LEU A 274 -2.80 26.77 -20.96
CA LEU A 274 -2.61 26.82 -19.51
C LEU A 274 -1.32 27.55 -19.09
N ILE A 275 -0.42 27.87 -20.04
CA ILE A 275 0.86 28.50 -19.72
C ILE A 275 0.65 29.87 -19.08
N ASP A 276 -0.24 30.68 -19.65
CA ASP A 276 -0.53 32.02 -19.12
C ASP A 276 -1.11 31.94 -17.72
N ASP A 277 -2.06 31.03 -17.47
CA ASP A 277 -2.63 30.81 -16.13
C ASP A 277 -1.56 30.38 -15.11
N PHE A 278 -0.59 29.55 -15.52
CA PHE A 278 0.55 29.18 -14.67
C PHE A 278 1.45 30.37 -14.36
N VAL A 279 1.77 31.21 -15.36
CA VAL A 279 2.61 32.39 -15.16
C VAL A 279 1.91 33.43 -14.28
N GLU A 280 0.65 33.74 -14.56
CA GLU A 280 -0.14 34.71 -13.80
C GLU A 280 -0.31 34.31 -12.34
N ARG A 281 -0.51 33.01 -12.07
CA ARG A 281 -0.67 32.48 -10.71
C ARG A 281 0.65 32.11 -10.04
N GLY A 282 1.79 32.24 -10.73
CA GLY A 282 3.09 31.81 -10.23
C GLY A 282 3.17 30.32 -9.90
N LEU A 283 2.52 29.48 -10.72
CA LEU A 283 2.51 28.02 -10.58
C LEU A 283 3.66 27.40 -11.37
N GLU A 284 4.42 26.52 -10.72
CA GLU A 284 5.51 25.76 -11.33
C GLU A 284 5.11 24.28 -11.51
N PRO A 285 4.61 23.87 -12.68
CA PRO A 285 4.23 22.48 -12.91
C PRO A 285 5.47 21.57 -12.99
N VAL A 286 5.40 20.41 -12.33
CA VAL A 286 6.43 19.37 -12.45
C VAL A 286 6.17 18.54 -13.70
N SER A 287 7.07 18.62 -14.68
CA SER A 287 7.01 17.81 -15.90
C SER A 287 7.36 16.34 -15.63
N ILE A 288 7.03 15.46 -16.58
CA ILE A 288 7.44 14.05 -16.52
C ILE A 288 8.95 13.91 -16.39
N ALA A 289 9.73 14.69 -17.13
CA ALA A 289 11.19 14.72 -16.99
C ALA A 289 11.66 15.19 -15.59
N GLY A 290 10.87 16.04 -14.91
CA GLY A 290 11.09 16.40 -13.51
C GLY A 290 10.83 15.24 -12.55
N VAL A 291 9.72 14.51 -12.75
CA VAL A 291 9.41 13.29 -11.99
C VAL A 291 10.48 12.23 -12.18
N GLU A 292 10.93 11.99 -13.42
CA GLU A 292 11.98 11.01 -13.72
C GLU A 292 13.30 11.34 -13.01
N ARG A 293 13.65 12.63 -12.89
CA ARG A 293 14.83 13.07 -12.13
C ARG A 293 14.69 12.80 -10.63
N ILE A 294 13.52 13.07 -10.05
CA ILE A 294 13.22 12.70 -8.66
C ILE A 294 13.42 11.20 -8.47
N LEU A 295 12.75 10.37 -9.28
CA LEU A 295 12.79 8.91 -9.17
C LEU A 295 14.22 8.35 -9.35
N HIS A 296 14.98 8.93 -10.28
CA HIS A 296 16.38 8.56 -10.49
C HIS A 296 17.22 8.79 -9.22
N VAL A 297 17.08 9.97 -8.61
CA VAL A 297 17.79 10.28 -7.34
C VAL A 297 17.32 9.38 -6.20
N GLU A 298 16.03 9.08 -6.09
CA GLU A 298 15.53 8.13 -5.09
C GLU A 298 16.12 6.72 -5.28
N GLN A 299 16.27 6.27 -6.54
CA GLN A 299 16.89 5.00 -6.87
C GLN A 299 18.39 4.98 -6.52
N GLU A 300 19.14 6.03 -6.87
CA GLU A 300 20.55 6.16 -6.51
C GLU A 300 20.76 6.11 -4.98
N ARG A 301 19.96 6.87 -4.23
CA ARG A 301 19.97 6.82 -2.76
C ARG A 301 19.58 5.46 -2.22
N GLY A 302 18.66 4.77 -2.90
CA GLY A 302 18.31 3.39 -2.62
C GLY A 302 19.53 2.48 -2.71
N VAL A 303 20.25 2.53 -3.82
CA VAL A 303 21.47 1.75 -4.05
C VAL A 303 22.51 1.98 -2.96
N ASP A 304 22.76 3.25 -2.60
CA ASP A 304 23.70 3.62 -1.53
C ASP A 304 23.33 2.98 -0.16
N LEU A 305 22.04 2.68 0.06
CA LEU A 305 21.50 2.11 1.29
C LEU A 305 21.14 0.61 1.17
N GLY A 306 21.43 -0.04 0.05
CA GLY A 306 21.07 -1.44 -0.18
C GLY A 306 19.56 -1.68 -0.36
N LYS A 307 18.84 -0.70 -0.93
CA LYS A 307 17.39 -0.68 -1.12
C LYS A 307 17.05 -0.44 -2.58
N ALA A 308 15.82 -0.77 -2.99
CA ALA A 308 15.35 -0.45 -4.35
C ALA A 308 15.26 1.07 -4.60
N ALA A 309 14.85 1.83 -3.58
CA ALA A 309 14.80 3.30 -3.59
C ALA A 309 14.76 3.84 -2.15
N GLU A 310 15.21 5.08 -1.97
CA GLU A 310 15.03 5.89 -0.76
C GLU A 310 14.32 7.19 -1.12
N LYS A 311 13.12 7.38 -0.57
CA LYS A 311 12.27 8.51 -0.93
C LYS A 311 12.85 9.83 -0.47
N ILE A 312 12.68 10.86 -1.29
CA ILE A 312 12.91 12.24 -0.86
C ILE A 312 11.78 12.61 0.10
N ASP A 313 12.15 13.14 1.26
CA ASP A 313 11.24 13.33 2.40
C ASP A 313 10.68 14.75 2.50
N THR A 314 11.20 15.69 1.71
CA THR A 314 10.68 17.06 1.64
C THR A 314 10.20 17.44 0.24
N VAL A 315 9.07 18.16 0.19
CA VAL A 315 8.53 18.69 -1.07
C VAL A 315 9.51 19.67 -1.73
N ARG A 316 10.23 20.46 -0.92
CA ARG A 316 11.20 21.42 -1.45
C ARG A 316 12.31 20.74 -2.24
N ASP A 317 12.88 19.67 -1.68
CA ASP A 317 13.95 18.93 -2.36
C ASP A 317 13.43 18.23 -3.61
N MET A 318 12.19 17.70 -3.58
CA MET A 318 11.56 17.16 -4.78
C MET A 318 11.44 18.22 -5.88
N LEU A 319 11.00 19.44 -5.55
CA LEU A 319 10.87 20.53 -6.52
C LEU A 319 12.23 20.98 -7.07
N ASP A 320 13.23 21.19 -6.21
CA ASP A 320 14.56 21.58 -6.65
C ASP A 320 15.20 20.52 -7.56
N LEU A 321 15.02 19.23 -7.24
CA LEU A 321 15.43 18.11 -8.10
C LEU A 321 14.66 18.07 -9.41
N ALA A 322 13.36 18.39 -9.38
CA ALA A 322 12.49 18.50 -10.56
C ALA A 322 12.75 19.75 -11.41
N LEU A 323 13.48 20.76 -10.93
CA LEU A 323 13.95 21.89 -11.75
C LEU A 323 15.23 21.54 -12.52
N GLY A 324 16.13 20.78 -11.91
CA GLY A 324 17.33 20.29 -12.59
C GLY A 324 18.36 21.39 -12.74
N GLY A 325 19.23 21.29 -13.76
CA GLY A 325 20.32 22.25 -13.94
C GLY A 325 21.23 22.32 -12.71
N GLU A 326 21.69 23.52 -12.36
CA GLU A 326 22.55 23.72 -11.20
C GLU A 326 21.81 23.55 -9.86
N VAL A 327 20.56 23.99 -9.77
CA VAL A 327 19.72 23.88 -8.56
C VAL A 327 19.46 22.42 -8.21
N GLY A 328 19.06 21.62 -9.21
CA GLY A 328 18.86 20.18 -9.06
C GLY A 328 20.16 19.45 -8.74
N ARG A 329 21.29 19.83 -9.37
CA ARG A 329 22.60 19.23 -9.07
C ARG A 329 23.02 19.49 -7.61
N ARG A 330 22.98 20.74 -7.17
CA ARG A 330 23.29 21.11 -5.77
C ARG A 330 22.38 20.40 -4.78
N THR A 331 21.10 20.26 -5.12
CA THR A 331 20.15 19.53 -4.27
C THR A 331 20.43 18.04 -4.25
N ASN A 332 20.77 17.43 -5.37
CA ASN A 332 21.20 16.03 -5.42
C ASN A 332 22.42 15.81 -4.50
N ASP A 333 23.45 16.65 -4.64
CA ASP A 333 24.65 16.56 -3.81
C ASP A 333 24.34 16.71 -2.32
N ARG A 334 23.44 17.64 -1.95
CA ARG A 334 22.97 17.84 -0.58
C ARG A 334 22.18 16.64 -0.05
N VAL A 335 21.19 16.16 -0.78
CA VAL A 335 20.29 15.07 -0.37
C VAL A 335 21.06 13.75 -0.29
N ARG A 336 22.06 13.54 -1.14
CA ARG A 336 22.97 12.39 -1.07
C ARG A 336 24.04 12.55 0.02
N GLY A 337 24.55 13.77 0.24
CA GLY A 337 25.55 14.10 1.26
C GLY A 337 25.05 14.04 2.71
N ILE A 338 23.74 14.01 2.93
CA ILE A 338 23.11 13.74 4.24
C ILE A 338 23.06 12.22 4.56
N ALA A 339 23.53 11.34 3.66
CA ALA A 339 23.80 9.97 4.06
C ALA A 339 24.81 10.00 5.23
N PRO A 340 24.49 9.40 6.40
CA PRO A 340 25.47 9.29 7.47
C PRO A 340 26.73 8.68 6.86
N ALA A 341 27.88 9.33 7.10
CA ALA A 341 29.19 8.82 6.74
C ALA A 341 29.19 7.30 6.91
N ARG A 342 29.36 6.57 5.79
CA ARG A 342 29.29 5.11 5.69
C ARG A 342 29.72 4.44 7.01
N PRO A 343 28.82 3.84 7.82
CA PRO A 343 29.25 3.10 9.00
C PRO A 343 29.73 1.71 8.57
N GLU A 344 30.87 1.66 7.87
CA GLU A 344 31.60 0.44 7.53
C GLU A 344 30.90 -0.69 6.72
N PRO A 345 29.67 -0.66 6.15
CA PRO A 345 29.06 -1.91 5.66
C PRO A 345 29.52 -2.27 4.25
N LEU A 346 30.30 -1.42 3.57
CA LEU A 346 31.12 -1.87 2.44
C LEU A 346 32.21 -2.88 2.89
N MET A 347 32.48 -3.02 4.20
CA MET A 347 33.19 -4.19 4.73
C MET A 347 32.38 -5.48 4.61
N TYR A 348 31.04 -5.44 4.70
CA TYR A 348 30.22 -6.64 4.47
C TYR A 348 30.17 -7.04 2.99
N LEU A 349 30.31 -6.09 2.06
CA LEU A 349 30.49 -6.43 0.65
C LEU A 349 31.82 -7.18 0.42
N ARG A 350 32.85 -6.93 1.25
CA ARG A 350 34.11 -7.68 1.26
C ARG A 350 33.97 -9.09 1.87
N GLU A 351 33.01 -9.31 2.76
CA GLU A 351 32.65 -10.65 3.27
C GLU A 351 31.74 -11.44 2.31
N LEU A 352 30.87 -10.77 1.55
CA LEU A 352 30.06 -11.38 0.48
C LEU A 352 30.84 -11.67 -0.80
N LEU A 353 31.98 -11.01 -0.99
CA LEU A 353 32.95 -11.26 -2.05
C LEU A 353 34.14 -12.10 -1.55
N ASP A 354 33.88 -13.09 -0.69
CA ASP A 354 34.93 -14.03 -0.27
C ASP A 354 35.53 -14.70 -1.53
N ASN A 355 36.86 -14.63 -1.64
CA ASN A 355 37.68 -15.05 -2.78
C ASN A 355 37.64 -16.58 -3.04
N LYS A 356 36.68 -17.28 -2.42
CA LYS A 356 36.45 -18.72 -2.53
C LYS A 356 35.16 -19.08 -3.26
N THR A 357 34.33 -18.10 -3.61
CA THR A 357 33.11 -18.35 -4.39
C THR A 357 33.48 -18.54 -5.86
N ASP A 358 33.46 -19.79 -6.35
CA ASP A 358 33.71 -20.08 -7.76
C ASP A 358 32.53 -19.58 -8.62
N LEU A 359 32.75 -18.45 -9.30
CA LEU A 359 31.81 -17.83 -10.22
C LEU A 359 31.91 -18.36 -11.66
N ALA A 360 32.83 -19.29 -11.96
CA ALA A 360 32.98 -19.89 -13.28
C ALA A 360 31.70 -20.58 -13.81
N PRO A 361 30.87 -21.24 -12.97
CA PRO A 361 29.59 -21.79 -13.43
C PRO A 361 28.62 -20.70 -13.89
N LEU A 362 28.52 -19.59 -13.15
CA LEU A 362 27.63 -18.48 -13.47
C LEU A 362 28.09 -17.73 -14.74
N ALA A 363 29.41 -17.51 -14.88
CA ALA A 363 29.99 -16.91 -16.07
C ALA A 363 29.80 -17.78 -17.33
N LYS A 364 29.88 -19.12 -17.22
CA LYS A 364 29.59 -20.04 -18.32
C LYS A 364 28.12 -20.05 -18.73
N THR A 365 27.20 -19.85 -17.79
CA THR A 365 25.77 -19.78 -18.09
C THR A 365 25.42 -18.45 -18.78
N LEU A 366 25.93 -17.33 -18.26
CA LEU A 366 25.78 -16.01 -18.89
C LEU A 366 26.38 -15.97 -20.30
N ALA A 367 27.55 -16.58 -20.53
CA ALA A 367 28.17 -16.64 -21.85
C ALA A 367 27.36 -17.47 -22.88
N LYS A 368 26.48 -18.38 -22.43
CA LYS A 368 25.58 -19.14 -23.31
C LYS A 368 24.27 -18.40 -23.61
N GLU A 369 23.87 -17.48 -22.74
CA GLU A 369 22.59 -16.75 -22.84
C GLU A 369 22.72 -15.41 -23.56
N VAL A 370 23.93 -14.93 -23.84
CA VAL A 370 24.17 -13.73 -24.64
C VAL A 370 24.12 -14.06 -26.14
N PRO A 371 23.19 -13.48 -26.93
CA PRO A 371 23.15 -13.67 -28.38
C PRO A 371 24.41 -13.13 -29.05
N GLY A 372 25.06 -13.90 -29.92
CA GLY A 372 26.33 -13.59 -30.61
C GLY A 372 26.24 -12.48 -31.67
N ARG A 373 25.70 -11.30 -31.35
CA ARG A 373 25.67 -10.12 -32.22
C ARG A 373 26.11 -8.81 -31.52
N MET A 374 27.07 -8.89 -30.60
CA MET A 374 27.83 -7.71 -30.14
C MET A 374 29.35 -7.92 -30.20
N ALA A 375 29.81 -8.74 -31.15
CA ALA A 375 31.23 -8.96 -31.43
C ALA A 375 31.77 -8.17 -32.65
N GLU A 376 31.05 -7.16 -33.13
CA GLU A 376 31.60 -6.20 -34.10
C GLU A 376 31.81 -4.86 -33.40
N ARG A 377 33.05 -4.63 -32.94
CA ARG A 377 33.55 -3.33 -32.52
C ARG A 377 33.82 -2.48 -33.76
N PRO A 378 33.35 -1.23 -33.86
CA PRO A 378 34.08 -0.19 -34.57
C PRO A 378 35.24 0.29 -33.67
N HIS A 379 36.43 0.35 -34.27
CA HIS A 379 37.69 0.81 -33.69
C HIS A 379 37.57 2.21 -33.03
N PRO A 380 38.34 2.51 -31.97
CA PRO A 380 38.42 3.86 -31.42
C PRO A 380 39.21 4.75 -32.39
N GLY A 381 38.50 5.68 -33.03
CA GLY A 381 39.12 6.74 -33.84
C GLY A 381 39.87 7.73 -32.96
N HIS A 382 41.18 7.83 -33.19
CA HIS A 382 42.04 8.91 -32.69
C HIS A 382 41.90 10.19 -33.56
N PRO A 383 42.26 11.36 -33.03
CA PRO A 383 41.96 12.67 -33.62
C PRO A 383 42.85 13.07 -34.82
N SER A 384 42.31 13.98 -35.64
CA SER A 384 42.78 14.65 -36.88
C SER A 384 44.28 15.00 -36.99
N PRO A 385 44.89 15.10 -38.20
CA PRO A 385 44.92 16.40 -38.92
C PRO A 385 44.97 16.33 -40.47
N ALA A 386 44.57 17.44 -41.10
CA ALA A 386 44.88 17.89 -42.48
C ALA A 386 44.11 17.26 -43.66
N GLN A 387 43.08 17.98 -44.15
CA GLN A 387 43.03 18.73 -45.42
C GLN A 387 41.59 19.16 -45.72
#